data_AF-A0A0R2AWS0-F1
#
_entry.id   AF-A0A0R2AWS0-F1
#
_cell.length_a   1.000
_cell.length_b   1.000
_cell.length_c   1.000
_cell.angle_alpha   90.00
_cell.angle_beta   90.00
_cell.angle_gamma   90.00
#
_symmetry.space_group_name_H-M   'P 1'
#
loop_
_entity.id
_entity.type
_entity.pdbx_description
1 polymer ?
#
loop_
_entity_poly.entity_id
_entity_poly.type
_entity_poly.pdbx_seq_one_letter_code
_entity_poly.pdbx_strand_id
1 'polypeptide(L)'
;MHDWPIPPVPTLLTIPKLPAIPDSYWAIVQTGQFPERFWLTTPEPTSDSLDGVTIHGFARAGAAVAIPGLPAHLVPFAQDGQQYFVFDVSTTPAAIRYIDTDVDQWLDIASDFDHFWQSLTRIAPTLTESTYSRQKLGHALLVAHGTELSPLLELARFKWPWQEYGDWLLWLLANRPAAIQRVILDEFIFLHDFMPRHLSGKQMTAIASGLDTSEVSSDFHFKTEKW
;
A
#
# COMPACT_ATOMS: atom_id res chain seq x y z
N MET A 1 -24.48 -10.97 -9.04
CA MET A 1 -23.69 -10.30 -8.01
C MET A 1 -22.27 -10.78 -8.22
N HIS A 2 -21.41 -9.97 -8.81
CA HIS A 2 -19.99 -10.28 -8.93
C HIS A 2 -19.28 -9.32 -8.01
N ASP A 3 -18.55 -9.90 -7.05
CA ASP A 3 -17.72 -9.17 -6.12
C ASP A 3 -16.78 -8.29 -6.94
N TRP A 4 -16.91 -6.99 -6.73
CA TRP A 4 -15.89 -6.04 -7.10
C TRP A 4 -14.53 -6.59 -6.66
N PRO A 5 -13.43 -6.39 -7.40
CA PRO A 5 -12.14 -6.59 -6.77
C PRO A 5 -12.10 -5.61 -5.60
N ILE A 6 -12.14 -6.17 -4.38
CA ILE A 6 -11.46 -5.62 -3.22
C ILE A 6 -10.13 -5.10 -3.80
N PRO A 7 -9.66 -3.86 -3.47
CA PRO A 7 -8.31 -3.47 -3.86
C PRO A 7 -7.42 -4.70 -3.62
N PRO A 8 -6.59 -5.14 -4.57
CA PRO A 8 -5.79 -6.36 -4.41
C PRO A 8 -4.75 -6.05 -3.34
N VAL A 9 -5.27 -6.04 -2.13
CA VAL A 9 -4.65 -5.71 -0.89
C VAL A 9 -3.73 -6.90 -0.68
N PRO A 10 -2.43 -6.67 -0.54
CA PRO A 10 -1.53 -7.72 -0.10
C PRO A 10 -2.15 -8.37 1.13
N THR A 11 -2.09 -9.71 1.22
CA THR A 11 -2.65 -10.42 2.37
C THR A 11 -2.03 -9.87 3.64
N LEU A 12 -2.78 -9.04 4.36
CA LEU A 12 -2.35 -8.50 5.62
C LEU A 12 -2.51 -9.55 6.71
N LEU A 13 -1.66 -9.44 7.72
CA LEU A 13 -1.76 -10.25 8.93
C LEU A 13 -3.13 -10.07 9.62
N THR A 14 -3.46 -11.07 10.43
CA THR A 14 -4.47 -10.93 11.47
C THR A 14 -3.84 -11.03 12.85
N ILE A 15 -4.40 -10.30 13.80
CA ILE A 15 -3.90 -10.21 15.17
C ILE A 15 -5.06 -10.44 16.15
N PRO A 16 -4.90 -11.29 17.19
CA PRO A 16 -5.95 -11.49 18.17
C PRO A 16 -6.15 -10.25 19.03
N LYS A 17 -7.37 -10.07 19.56
CA LYS A 17 -7.61 -9.05 20.58
C LYS A 17 -6.98 -9.51 21.90
N LEU A 18 -5.88 -8.88 22.27
CA LEU A 18 -5.17 -9.11 23.53
C LEU A 18 -5.33 -7.90 24.45
N PRO A 19 -5.47 -8.09 25.77
CA PRO A 19 -5.56 -6.97 26.72
C PRO A 19 -4.34 -6.02 26.71
N ALA A 20 -3.18 -6.52 26.30
CA ALA A 20 -1.95 -5.74 26.21
C ALA A 20 -1.88 -4.81 24.97
N ILE A 21 -2.75 -5.03 23.97
CA ILE A 21 -2.80 -4.20 22.76
C ILE A 21 -3.78 -3.04 23.02
N PRO A 22 -3.36 -1.77 22.88
CA PRO A 22 -4.16 -0.63 23.29
C PRO A 22 -5.38 -0.40 22.39
N ASP A 23 -6.44 0.18 22.98
CA ASP A 23 -7.68 0.52 22.26
C ASP A 23 -7.45 1.51 21.10
N SER A 24 -6.42 2.35 21.17
CA SER A 24 -6.03 3.28 20.11
C SER A 24 -5.66 2.55 18.81
N TYR A 25 -4.97 1.41 18.89
CA TYR A 25 -4.69 0.56 17.73
C TYR A 25 -5.99 0.07 17.07
N TRP A 26 -6.92 -0.42 17.89
CA TRP A 26 -8.19 -0.95 17.41
C TRP A 26 -9.08 0.14 16.80
N ALA A 27 -9.02 1.37 17.32
CA ALA A 27 -9.71 2.52 16.75
C ALA A 27 -9.15 2.89 15.37
N ILE A 28 -7.83 2.86 15.19
CA ILE A 28 -7.19 3.17 13.91
C ILE A 28 -7.58 2.14 12.85
N VAL A 29 -7.42 0.84 13.13
CA VAL A 29 -7.68 -0.21 12.12
C VAL A 29 -9.15 -0.33 11.71
N GLN A 30 -10.08 0.22 12.50
CA GLN A 30 -11.50 0.36 12.10
C GLN A 30 -11.69 1.40 11.00
N THR A 31 -10.84 2.42 10.94
CA THR A 31 -10.92 3.50 9.93
C THR A 31 -10.17 3.14 8.65
N GLY A 32 -9.18 2.25 8.73
CA GLY A 32 -8.42 1.77 7.60
C GLY A 32 -7.15 1.04 8.03
N GLN A 33 -6.57 0.26 7.12
CA GLN A 33 -5.36 -0.53 7.38
C GLN A 33 -4.10 0.07 6.73
N PHE A 34 -4.23 1.07 5.85
CA PHE A 34 -3.12 1.63 5.08
C PHE A 34 -2.80 3.05 5.55
N PRO A 35 -1.67 3.27 6.23
CA PRO A 35 -1.37 4.57 6.80
C PRO A 35 -0.77 5.54 5.77
N GLU A 36 -1.30 6.76 5.69
CA GLU A 36 -0.68 7.84 4.89
C GLU A 36 0.67 8.30 5.47
N ARG A 37 0.81 8.22 6.80
CA ARG A 37 2.09 8.40 7.50
C ARG A 37 2.72 7.03 7.71
N PHE A 38 3.67 6.66 6.86
CA PHE A 38 4.20 5.30 6.77
C PHE A 38 5.71 5.20 6.94
N TRP A 39 6.40 6.33 7.17
CA TRP A 39 7.83 6.35 7.40
C TRP A 39 8.15 6.50 8.88
N LEU A 40 9.12 5.72 9.34
CA LEU A 40 9.68 5.83 10.67
C LEU A 40 11.21 5.94 10.57
N THR A 41 11.79 6.96 11.18
CA THR A 41 13.24 7.07 11.34
C THR A 41 13.75 6.03 12.34
N THR A 42 14.84 5.34 11.99
CA THR A 42 15.51 4.37 12.86
C THR A 42 16.90 4.87 13.25
N PRO A 43 17.41 4.48 14.43
CA PRO A 43 18.76 4.86 14.86
C PRO A 43 19.87 4.15 14.07
N GLU A 44 19.53 3.04 13.41
CA GLU A 44 20.45 2.21 12.65
C GLU A 44 19.91 1.98 11.22
N PRO A 45 20.80 1.80 10.23
CA PRO A 45 20.41 1.38 8.88
C PRO A 45 19.62 0.06 8.91
N THR A 46 18.65 -0.06 8.01
CA THR A 46 17.83 -1.24 7.82
C THR A 46 17.95 -1.75 6.38
N SER A 47 17.33 -2.89 6.09
CA SER A 47 17.18 -3.39 4.71
C SER A 47 16.30 -2.49 3.84
N ASP A 48 15.44 -1.66 4.44
CA ASP A 48 14.59 -0.69 3.75
C ASP A 48 15.37 0.57 3.35
N SER A 49 16.13 1.15 4.29
CA SER A 49 16.91 2.38 4.05
C SER A 49 18.07 2.55 5.04
N LEU A 50 18.90 3.56 4.79
CA LEU A 50 19.98 3.95 5.69
C LEU A 50 19.53 4.57 7.03
N ASP A 51 18.29 5.05 7.12
CA ASP A 51 17.83 5.96 8.18
C ASP A 51 16.37 5.71 8.62
N GLY A 52 15.74 4.65 8.15
CA GLY A 52 14.36 4.36 8.51
C GLY A 52 13.80 3.09 7.92
N VAL A 53 12.53 2.88 8.21
CA VAL A 53 11.72 1.74 7.77
C VAL A 53 10.33 2.21 7.38
N THR A 54 9.69 1.41 6.54
CA THR A 54 8.36 1.70 6.04
C THR A 54 7.31 0.71 6.53
N ILE A 55 6.10 1.20 6.84
CA ILE A 55 4.96 0.36 7.25
C ILE A 55 3.88 0.36 6.17
N HIS A 56 3.56 -0.83 5.64
CA HIS A 56 2.70 -0.97 4.45
C HIS A 56 1.32 -1.60 4.71
N GLY A 57 0.93 -1.73 5.98
CA GLY A 57 -0.40 -2.19 6.33
C GLY A 57 -0.50 -2.70 7.76
N PHE A 58 -1.58 -2.33 8.44
CA PHE A 58 -1.91 -2.81 9.77
C PHE A 58 -2.76 -4.08 9.70
N ALA A 59 -2.45 -5.03 10.58
CA ALA A 59 -3.24 -6.23 10.78
C ALA A 59 -4.66 -5.87 11.27
N ARG A 60 -5.63 -6.72 10.93
CA ARG A 60 -6.99 -6.61 11.48
C ARG A 60 -7.20 -7.64 12.58
N ALA A 61 -8.24 -7.43 13.39
CA ALA A 61 -8.65 -8.42 14.38
C ALA A 61 -8.92 -9.78 13.70
N GLY A 62 -8.33 -10.86 14.24
CA GLY A 62 -8.53 -12.21 13.74
C GLY A 62 -7.68 -13.23 14.47
N ALA A 63 -7.51 -14.41 13.87
CA ALA A 63 -6.66 -15.45 14.44
C ALA A 63 -5.19 -15.02 14.46
N ALA A 64 -4.43 -15.48 15.45
CA ALA A 64 -2.99 -15.25 15.46
C ALA A 64 -2.32 -15.96 14.28
N VAL A 65 -1.42 -15.25 13.60
CA VAL A 65 -0.52 -15.84 12.61
C VAL A 65 0.79 -16.17 13.32
N ALA A 66 1.15 -17.45 13.35
CA ALA A 66 2.44 -17.88 13.88
C ALA A 66 3.53 -17.59 12.85
N ILE A 67 4.52 -16.79 13.23
CA ILE A 67 5.69 -16.50 12.42
C ILE A 67 6.85 -17.39 12.92
N PRO A 68 7.41 -18.29 12.08
CA PRO A 68 8.55 -19.12 12.48
C PRO A 68 9.71 -18.26 13.01
N GLY A 69 10.28 -18.66 14.14
CA GLY A 69 11.40 -17.95 14.77
C GLY A 69 11.01 -16.75 15.63
N LEU A 70 9.77 -16.26 15.57
CA LEU A 70 9.30 -15.16 16.39
C LEU A 70 8.76 -15.67 17.75
N PRO A 71 9.28 -15.18 18.90
CA PRO A 71 8.76 -15.52 20.22
C PRO A 71 7.27 -15.20 20.40
N ALA A 72 6.55 -16.01 21.18
CA ALA A 72 5.09 -15.86 21.36
C ALA A 72 4.64 -14.55 22.03
N HIS A 73 5.53 -13.85 22.75
CA HIS A 73 5.26 -12.55 23.34
C HIS A 73 5.43 -11.39 22.34
N LEU A 74 5.92 -11.66 21.13
CA LEU A 74 6.04 -10.68 20.06
C LEU A 74 4.92 -10.92 19.06
N VAL A 75 3.94 -10.02 19.09
CA VAL A 75 2.69 -10.18 18.34
C VAL A 75 2.73 -9.25 17.13
N PRO A 76 2.89 -9.78 15.90
CA PRO A 76 3.05 -8.94 14.72
C PRO A 76 1.74 -8.26 14.34
N PHE A 77 1.83 -6.96 14.09
CA PHE A 77 0.70 -6.12 13.68
C PHE A 77 0.91 -5.45 12.32
N ALA A 78 2.10 -5.59 11.72
CA ALA A 78 2.37 -5.26 10.33
C ALA A 78 3.50 -6.17 9.82
N GLN A 79 3.48 -6.45 8.52
CA GLN A 79 4.48 -7.29 7.86
C GLN A 79 4.68 -6.83 6.42
N ASP A 80 5.92 -6.88 5.95
CA ASP A 80 6.29 -6.91 4.53
C ASP A 80 7.44 -7.91 4.34
N GLY A 81 7.18 -9.04 3.68
CA GLY A 81 8.16 -10.12 3.57
C GLY A 81 8.62 -10.64 4.95
N GLN A 82 9.92 -10.50 5.24
CA GLN A 82 10.57 -10.90 6.49
C GLN A 82 10.74 -9.76 7.51
N GLN A 83 10.12 -8.62 7.22
CA GLN A 83 10.12 -7.43 8.07
C GLN A 83 8.78 -7.36 8.82
N TYR A 84 8.84 -7.14 10.13
CA TYR A 84 7.69 -7.17 11.02
C TYR A 84 7.73 -5.96 11.96
N PHE A 85 6.57 -5.32 12.15
CA PHE A 85 6.34 -4.52 13.34
C PHE A 85 5.52 -5.35 14.33
N VAL A 86 5.99 -5.40 15.58
CA VAL A 86 5.41 -6.27 16.61
C VAL A 86 5.10 -5.48 17.88
N PHE A 87 4.05 -5.91 18.58
CA PHE A 87 3.84 -5.59 19.98
C PHE A 87 4.65 -6.54 20.84
N ASP A 88 5.52 -6.02 21.71
CA ASP A 88 6.13 -6.78 22.78
C ASP A 88 5.21 -6.80 24.00
N VAL A 89 4.36 -7.82 24.07
CA VAL A 89 3.39 -7.97 25.17
C VAL A 89 4.00 -8.51 26.47
N SER A 90 5.32 -8.69 26.52
CA SER A 90 6.02 -8.96 27.79
C SER A 90 6.24 -7.68 28.62
N THR A 91 6.05 -6.51 28.00
CA THR A 91 6.20 -5.18 28.62
C THR A 91 4.83 -4.56 28.94
N THR A 92 4.81 -3.56 29.82
CA THR A 92 3.58 -2.82 30.15
C THR A 92 3.90 -1.32 30.30
N PRO A 93 3.43 -0.44 29.39
CA PRO A 93 2.65 -0.75 28.17
C PRO A 93 3.44 -1.63 27.19
N ALA A 94 2.73 -2.28 26.25
CA ALA A 94 3.38 -3.10 25.23
C ALA A 94 4.21 -2.23 24.29
N ALA A 95 5.53 -2.40 24.33
CA ALA A 95 6.48 -1.72 23.47
C ALA A 95 6.33 -2.14 22.00
N ILE A 96 6.80 -1.29 21.10
CA ILE A 96 6.81 -1.55 19.66
C ILE A 96 8.23 -1.88 19.24
N ARG A 97 8.40 -2.98 18.50
CA ARG A 97 9.67 -3.37 17.90
C ARG A 97 9.54 -3.53 16.40
N TYR A 98 10.64 -3.26 15.71
CA TYR A 98 10.85 -3.63 14.31
C TYR A 98 11.79 -4.83 14.27
N ILE A 99 11.43 -5.85 13.50
CA ILE A 99 12.21 -7.08 13.37
C ILE A 99 12.34 -7.42 11.91
N ASP A 100 13.57 -7.59 11.45
CA ASP A 100 13.89 -8.15 10.14
C ASP A 100 14.60 -9.49 10.36
N THR A 101 13.89 -10.58 10.05
CA THR A 101 14.42 -11.93 10.24
C THR A 101 15.37 -12.37 9.14
N ASP A 102 15.45 -11.65 8.01
CA ASP A 102 16.38 -11.98 6.92
C ASP A 102 17.82 -11.57 7.27
N VAL A 103 17.97 -10.45 7.97
CA VAL A 103 19.26 -9.88 8.39
C VAL A 103 19.51 -9.95 9.91
N ASP A 104 18.65 -10.66 10.65
CA ASP A 104 18.69 -10.80 12.11
C ASP A 104 18.78 -9.45 12.85
N GLN A 105 17.98 -8.47 12.40
CA GLN A 105 17.91 -7.14 13.01
C GLN A 105 16.68 -7.01 13.89
N TRP A 106 16.90 -6.55 15.13
CA TRP A 106 15.85 -6.38 16.15
C TRP A 106 16.01 -5.00 16.79
N LEU A 107 15.06 -4.10 16.52
CA LEU A 107 15.12 -2.71 16.98
C LEU A 107 13.95 -2.42 17.91
N ASP A 108 14.25 -1.80 19.06
CA ASP A 108 13.24 -1.15 19.89
C ASP A 108 12.86 0.19 19.25
N ILE A 109 11.57 0.34 18.92
CA ILE A 109 11.07 1.45 18.12
C ILE A 109 10.34 2.48 18.97
N ALA A 110 9.50 2.03 19.89
CA ALA A 110 8.77 2.92 20.80
C ALA A 110 8.40 2.20 22.09
N SER A 111 8.22 2.96 23.17
CA SER A 111 7.76 2.43 24.47
C SER A 111 6.32 1.93 24.43
N ASP A 112 5.52 2.43 23.48
CA ASP A 112 4.13 2.05 23.28
C ASP A 112 3.63 2.46 21.88
N PHE A 113 2.42 2.02 21.55
CA PHE A 113 1.80 2.24 20.25
C PHE A 113 1.48 3.71 19.97
N ASP A 114 1.08 4.49 20.97
CA ASP A 114 0.66 5.87 20.74
C ASP A 114 1.87 6.73 20.36
N HIS A 115 3.01 6.53 21.02
CA HIS A 115 4.27 7.15 20.64
C HIS A 115 4.74 6.70 19.25
N PHE A 116 4.63 5.40 18.93
CA PHE A 116 4.93 4.89 17.59
C PHE A 116 4.07 5.57 16.52
N TRP A 117 2.75 5.61 16.71
CA TRP A 117 1.81 6.20 15.75
C TRP A 117 2.01 7.71 15.56
N GLN A 118 2.42 8.42 16.61
CA GLN A 118 2.76 9.84 16.52
C GLN A 118 4.10 10.08 15.81
N SER A 119 5.05 9.14 15.91
CA SER A 119 6.37 9.23 15.27
C SER A 119 6.36 8.94 13.78
N LEU A 120 5.30 8.30 13.26
CA LEU A 120 5.16 8.08 11.82
C LEU A 120 4.99 9.40 11.07
N THR A 121 5.73 9.52 9.97
CA THR A 121 5.70 10.66 9.06
C THR A 121 5.32 10.23 7.65
N ARG A 122 4.87 11.18 6.83
CA ARG A 122 4.62 10.97 5.41
C ARG A 122 5.89 11.30 4.64
N ILE A 123 6.29 10.40 3.75
CA ILE A 123 7.27 10.66 2.70
C ILE A 123 6.64 10.38 1.32
N ALA A 124 7.22 10.91 0.25
CA ALA A 124 6.79 10.54 -1.09
C ALA A 124 7.08 9.04 -1.32
N PRO A 125 6.08 8.23 -1.73
CA PRO A 125 6.28 6.81 -1.94
C PRO A 125 7.17 6.59 -3.16
N THR A 126 8.45 6.30 -2.92
CA THR A 126 9.43 6.02 -3.95
C THR A 126 9.86 4.57 -3.84
N LEU A 127 9.77 3.82 -4.93
CA LEU A 127 10.19 2.43 -4.99
C LEU A 127 11.29 2.27 -6.02
N THR A 128 12.33 1.55 -5.65
CA THR A 128 13.38 1.09 -6.57
C THR A 128 13.20 -0.39 -6.82
N GLU A 129 13.94 -0.93 -7.78
CA GLU A 129 14.01 -2.38 -8.01
C GLU A 129 14.39 -3.17 -6.73
N SER A 130 15.23 -2.60 -5.87
CA SER A 130 15.69 -3.26 -4.64
C SER A 130 14.69 -3.16 -3.48
N THR A 131 13.82 -2.15 -3.46
CA THR A 131 12.79 -1.97 -2.42
C THR A 131 11.40 -2.41 -2.87
N TYR A 132 11.29 -2.95 -4.07
CA TYR A 132 10.02 -3.41 -4.62
C TYR A 132 9.50 -4.65 -3.90
N SER A 133 8.30 -4.53 -3.35
CA SER A 133 7.41 -5.65 -3.08
C SER A 133 6.02 -5.34 -3.62
N ARG A 134 5.22 -6.38 -3.90
CA ARG A 134 3.83 -6.18 -4.37
C ARG A 134 2.99 -5.42 -3.34
N GLN A 135 3.28 -5.63 -2.05
CA GLN A 135 2.65 -4.90 -0.95
C GLN A 135 3.08 -3.45 -0.92
N LYS A 136 4.39 -3.18 -1.03
CA LYS A 136 4.95 -1.84 -1.09
C LYS A 136 4.37 -1.03 -2.24
N LEU A 137 4.30 -1.61 -3.44
CA LEU A 137 3.73 -0.94 -4.61
C LEU A 137 2.21 -0.72 -4.47
N GLY A 138 1.47 -1.72 -3.97
CA GLY A 138 0.04 -1.55 -3.70
C GLY A 138 -0.22 -0.40 -2.72
N HIS A 139 0.52 -0.36 -1.60
CA HIS A 139 0.42 0.73 -0.65
C HIS A 139 0.82 2.09 -1.26
N ALA A 140 1.91 2.14 -2.01
CA ALA A 140 2.38 3.33 -2.69
C ALA A 140 1.31 3.93 -3.61
N LEU A 141 0.63 3.12 -4.42
CA LEU A 141 -0.48 3.57 -5.28
C LEU A 141 -1.67 4.11 -4.48
N LEU A 142 -1.90 3.60 -3.26
CA LEU A 142 -2.96 4.08 -2.37
C LEU A 142 -2.63 5.42 -1.70
N VAL A 143 -1.37 5.77 -1.50
CA VAL A 143 -0.97 6.98 -0.76
C VAL A 143 -0.30 8.05 -1.63
N ALA A 144 0.02 7.74 -2.89
CA ALA A 144 0.64 8.67 -3.81
C ALA A 144 -0.26 9.86 -4.15
N HIS A 145 0.36 11.05 -4.19
CA HIS A 145 -0.27 12.32 -4.52
C HIS A 145 0.27 12.91 -5.83
N GLY A 146 -0.62 13.47 -6.65
CA GLY A 146 -0.27 14.20 -7.87
C GLY A 146 0.76 13.48 -8.72
N THR A 147 1.93 14.12 -8.90
CA THR A 147 3.03 13.63 -9.73
C THR A 147 3.78 12.43 -9.16
N GLU A 148 3.57 12.06 -7.89
CA GLU A 148 4.18 10.86 -7.28
C GLU A 148 3.63 9.56 -7.91
N LEU A 149 2.46 9.62 -8.53
CA LEU A 149 1.77 8.45 -9.06
C LEU A 149 2.40 7.92 -10.36
N SER A 150 2.82 8.80 -11.28
CA SER A 150 3.35 8.40 -12.60
C SER A 150 4.49 7.38 -12.55
N PRO A 151 5.57 7.55 -11.75
CA PRO A 151 6.63 6.53 -11.69
C PRO A 151 6.15 5.20 -11.09
N LEU A 152 5.14 5.21 -10.21
CA LEU A 152 4.57 4.00 -9.64
C LEU A 152 3.72 3.23 -10.66
N LEU A 153 2.96 3.95 -11.50
CA LEU A 153 2.21 3.35 -12.61
C LEU A 153 3.15 2.71 -13.64
N GLU A 154 4.25 3.40 -13.97
CA GLU A 154 5.29 2.85 -14.82
C GLU A 154 5.86 1.55 -14.23
N LEU A 155 6.22 1.56 -12.94
CA LEU A 155 6.72 0.35 -12.28
C LEU A 155 5.68 -0.78 -12.27
N ALA A 156 4.42 -0.47 -11.96
CA ALA A 156 3.31 -1.43 -11.95
C ALA A 156 3.11 -2.07 -13.33
N ARG A 157 3.13 -1.25 -14.38
CA ARG A 157 3.02 -1.70 -15.78
C ARG A 157 4.10 -2.71 -16.16
N PHE A 158 5.32 -2.55 -15.65
CA PHE A 158 6.42 -3.49 -15.91
C PHE A 158 6.40 -4.74 -15.03
N LYS A 159 5.91 -4.63 -13.79
CA LYS A 159 6.02 -5.70 -12.78
C LYS A 159 4.76 -6.56 -12.63
N TRP A 160 3.58 -6.04 -12.96
CA TRP A 160 2.32 -6.73 -12.73
C TRP A 160 1.75 -7.39 -13.98
N PRO A 161 1.01 -8.50 -13.83
CA PRO A 161 0.17 -9.02 -14.90
C PRO A 161 -0.79 -7.93 -15.41
N TRP A 162 -0.91 -7.81 -16.73
CA TRP A 162 -1.73 -6.78 -17.38
C TRP A 162 -3.18 -6.69 -16.90
N GLN A 163 -3.79 -7.85 -16.62
CA GLN A 163 -5.15 -7.89 -16.10
C GLN A 163 -5.25 -7.20 -14.74
N GLU A 164 -4.33 -7.52 -13.83
CA GLU A 164 -4.28 -6.91 -12.51
C GLU A 164 -3.95 -5.42 -12.58
N TYR A 165 -2.99 -5.04 -13.42
CA TYR A 165 -2.63 -3.64 -13.59
C TYR A 165 -3.82 -2.81 -14.09
N GLY A 166 -4.55 -3.30 -15.10
CA GLY A 166 -5.73 -2.60 -15.58
C GLY A 166 -6.87 -2.58 -14.55
N ASP A 167 -7.06 -3.63 -13.73
CA ASP A 167 -8.03 -3.62 -12.63
C ASP A 167 -7.67 -2.56 -11.56
N TRP A 168 -6.38 -2.40 -11.25
CA TRP A 168 -5.90 -1.31 -10.39
C TRP A 168 -6.18 0.08 -10.95
N LEU A 169 -5.89 0.30 -12.23
CA LEU A 169 -6.14 1.60 -12.87
C LEU A 169 -7.63 1.96 -12.80
N LEU A 170 -8.52 1.00 -13.04
CA LEU A 170 -9.97 1.21 -12.92
C LEU A 170 -10.38 1.53 -11.49
N TRP A 171 -9.82 0.81 -10.51
CA TRP A 171 -10.10 1.09 -9.11
C TRP A 171 -9.62 2.48 -8.70
N LEU A 172 -8.41 2.87 -9.09
CA LEU A 172 -7.85 4.20 -8.82
C LEU A 172 -8.68 5.30 -9.47
N LEU A 173 -9.12 5.11 -10.72
CA LEU A 173 -9.98 6.07 -11.42
C LEU A 173 -11.31 6.29 -10.67
N ALA A 174 -11.93 5.23 -10.17
CA ALA A 174 -13.22 5.30 -9.50
C ALA A 174 -13.17 5.83 -8.05
N ASN A 175 -12.03 5.67 -7.35
CA ASN A 175 -11.95 5.88 -5.90
C ASN A 175 -11.01 7.03 -5.47
N ARG A 176 -10.29 7.66 -6.40
CA ARG A 176 -9.32 8.73 -6.08
C ARG A 176 -9.86 10.12 -6.44
N PRO A 177 -9.35 11.20 -5.82
CA PRO A 177 -9.75 12.58 -6.15
C PRO A 177 -9.40 12.96 -7.61
N ALA A 178 -10.07 13.97 -8.16
CA ALA A 178 -9.92 14.42 -9.55
C ALA A 178 -8.46 14.65 -10.00
N ALA A 179 -7.62 15.22 -9.12
CA ALA A 179 -6.20 15.44 -9.40
C ALA A 179 -5.42 14.14 -9.70
N ILE A 180 -5.79 13.04 -9.03
CA ILE A 180 -5.22 11.71 -9.27
C ILE A 180 -5.84 11.06 -10.49
N GLN A 181 -7.16 11.23 -10.68
CA GLN A 181 -7.87 10.69 -11.84
C GLN A 181 -7.25 11.17 -13.17
N ARG A 182 -6.79 12.42 -13.26
CA ARG A 182 -6.08 12.94 -14.45
C ARG A 182 -4.86 12.10 -14.80
N VAL A 183 -3.99 11.82 -13.82
CA VAL A 183 -2.79 11.00 -14.04
C VAL A 183 -3.14 9.57 -14.50
N ILE A 184 -4.22 9.00 -13.96
CA ILE A 184 -4.70 7.67 -14.37
C ILE A 184 -5.25 7.68 -15.81
N LEU A 185 -5.96 8.74 -16.21
CA LEU A 185 -6.45 8.90 -17.58
C LEU A 185 -5.30 9.10 -18.58
N ASP A 186 -4.27 9.88 -18.23
CA ASP A 186 -3.05 10.01 -19.03
C ASP A 186 -2.36 8.66 -19.26
N GLU A 187 -2.27 7.84 -18.21
CA GLU A 187 -1.72 6.48 -18.31
C GLU A 187 -2.59 5.58 -19.20
N PHE A 188 -3.93 5.66 -19.11
CA PHE A 188 -4.81 4.90 -19.99
C PHE A 188 -4.67 5.29 -21.46
N ILE A 189 -4.48 6.57 -21.78
CA ILE A 189 -4.21 7.04 -23.13
C ILE A 189 -2.89 6.45 -23.64
N PHE A 190 -1.84 6.49 -22.83
CA PHE A 190 -0.57 5.86 -23.18
C PHE A 190 -0.75 4.38 -23.49
N LEU A 191 -1.49 3.64 -22.65
CA LEU A 191 -1.74 2.21 -22.89
C LEU A 191 -2.57 1.97 -24.15
N HIS A 192 -3.55 2.82 -24.43
CA HIS A 192 -4.36 2.76 -25.64
C HIS A 192 -3.50 2.97 -26.89
N ASP A 193 -2.66 4.00 -26.91
CA ASP A 193 -1.91 4.41 -28.11
C ASP A 193 -0.72 3.50 -28.39
N PHE A 194 -0.04 3.02 -27.33
CA PHE A 194 1.22 2.29 -27.46
C PHE A 194 1.12 0.81 -27.12
N MET A 195 0.12 0.39 -26.34
CA MET A 195 0.00 -0.97 -25.80
C MET A 195 -1.42 -1.58 -25.90
N PRO A 196 -2.21 -1.32 -26.97
CA PRO A 196 -3.65 -1.61 -26.98
C PRO A 196 -4.00 -3.09 -26.83
N ARG A 197 -3.10 -3.99 -27.25
CA ARG A 197 -3.30 -5.45 -27.16
C ARG A 197 -3.32 -5.99 -25.72
N HIS A 198 -2.85 -5.18 -24.77
CA HIS A 198 -2.80 -5.54 -23.36
C HIS A 198 -4.05 -5.12 -22.58
N LEU A 199 -4.95 -4.36 -23.21
CA LEU A 199 -6.22 -3.95 -22.64
C LEU A 199 -7.34 -4.90 -23.07
N SER A 200 -8.14 -5.34 -22.10
CA SER A 200 -9.40 -6.05 -22.38
C SER A 200 -10.48 -5.10 -22.89
N GLY A 201 -11.46 -5.61 -23.63
CA GLY A 201 -12.61 -4.80 -24.07
C GLY A 201 -13.38 -4.14 -22.91
N LYS A 202 -13.42 -4.79 -21.75
CA LYS A 202 -13.98 -4.22 -20.52
C LYS A 202 -13.18 -2.99 -20.04
N GLN A 203 -11.85 -3.11 -20.00
CA GLN A 203 -10.97 -2.00 -19.62
C GLN A 203 -11.10 -0.85 -20.60
N MET A 204 -11.09 -1.13 -21.91
CA MET A 204 -11.32 -0.14 -22.97
C MET A 204 -12.65 0.61 -22.81
N THR A 205 -13.73 -0.11 -22.50
CA THR A 205 -15.06 0.49 -22.28
C THR A 205 -15.08 1.38 -21.03
N ALA A 206 -14.44 0.94 -19.95
CA ALA A 206 -14.38 1.71 -18.72
C ALA A 206 -13.49 2.96 -18.84
N ILE A 207 -12.44 2.92 -19.67
CA ILE A 207 -11.66 4.11 -20.07
C ILE A 207 -12.58 5.10 -20.77
N ALA A 208 -13.30 4.67 -21.81
CA ALA A 208 -14.22 5.53 -22.56
C ALA A 208 -15.28 6.18 -21.65
N SER A 209 -15.90 5.40 -20.75
CA SER A 209 -16.86 5.93 -19.78
C SER A 209 -16.24 6.87 -18.75
N GLY A 210 -15.02 6.58 -18.29
CA GLY A 210 -14.31 7.43 -17.32
C GLY A 210 -13.94 8.79 -17.91
N LEU A 211 -13.61 8.81 -19.20
CA LEU A 211 -13.44 10.04 -19.96
C LEU A 211 -14.75 10.80 -20.07
N ASP A 212 -15.83 10.19 -20.57
CA ASP A 212 -17.11 10.91 -20.77
C ASP A 212 -17.68 11.56 -19.49
N THR A 213 -17.31 11.06 -18.31
CA THR A 213 -17.84 11.51 -17.01
C THR A 213 -16.89 12.43 -16.24
N SER A 214 -15.66 12.64 -16.72
CA SER A 214 -14.66 13.42 -16.00
C SER A 214 -14.69 14.90 -16.39
N GLU A 215 -14.59 15.82 -15.41
CA GLU A 215 -14.32 17.25 -15.68
C GLU A 215 -13.01 17.48 -16.44
N VAL A 216 -12.15 16.46 -16.41
CA VAL A 216 -10.84 16.41 -17.02
C VAL A 216 -10.91 16.04 -18.52
N SER A 217 -12.06 15.55 -18.98
CA SER A 217 -12.30 15.07 -20.34
C SER A 217 -12.36 16.15 -21.41
N SER A 218 -12.68 17.39 -21.03
CA SER A 218 -12.68 18.53 -21.94
C SER A 218 -11.30 18.81 -22.54
N ASP A 219 -10.23 18.40 -21.85
CA ASP A 219 -8.85 18.49 -22.36
C ASP A 219 -8.46 17.28 -23.21
N PHE A 220 -9.25 16.21 -23.16
CA PHE A 220 -8.99 14.94 -23.81
C PHE A 220 -10.04 14.68 -24.88
N HIS A 221 -10.01 15.47 -25.94
CA HIS A 221 -10.69 15.09 -27.16
C HIS A 221 -9.98 13.89 -27.79
N PHE A 222 -10.46 12.69 -27.46
CA PHE A 222 -10.32 11.54 -28.34
C PHE A 222 -10.93 11.98 -29.67
N LYS A 223 -10.09 12.12 -30.69
CA LYS A 223 -10.59 12.05 -32.06
C LYS A 223 -11.17 10.67 -32.20
N THR A 224 -12.48 10.57 -32.01
CA THR A 224 -13.31 9.43 -32.40
C THR A 224 -13.18 9.26 -33.91
N GLU A 225 -12.07 8.74 -34.39
CA GLU A 225 -12.05 8.05 -35.67
C GLU A 225 -12.69 6.70 -35.40
N LYS A 226 -13.93 6.60 -35.89
CA LYS A 226 -14.71 5.38 -35.96
C LYS A 226 -13.85 4.27 -36.56
N TRP A 227 -13.71 3.16 -35.82
CA TRP A 227 -13.28 1.87 -36.36
C TRP A 227 -14.32 0.83 -35.96
#